data_AF-A0A0U5JAK8-F1
#
_entry.id   AF-A0A0U5JAK8-F1
#
_cell.length_a   1.000
_cell.length_b   1.000
_cell.length_c   1.000
_cell.angle_alpha   90.00
_cell.angle_beta   90.00
_cell.angle_gamma   90.00
#
_symmetry.space_group_name_H-M   'P 1'
#
loop_
_entity.id
_entity.type
_entity.pdbx_description
1 polymer ?
#
loop_
_entity_poly.entity_id
_entity_poly.type
_entity_poly.pdbx_seq_one_letter_code
_entity_poly.pdbx_strand_id
1 'polypeptide(L)'
;MLIAINVKRLIIASGYIDLQINEGFGIDFSVQADQVKHVASQLPKYGVTAFLPTLVSLNKELYKHLLPHYSRILVGPHGSTILGIHLEGLLCT
;
A
#
# COMPACT_ATOMS: atom_id res chain seq x y z
N MET A 1 33.29 -14.54 -4.74
CA MET A 1 32.95 -14.53 -3.31
C MET A 1 31.45 -14.76 -3.19
N LEU A 2 31.02 -15.87 -2.60
CA LEU A 2 29.61 -16.18 -2.36
C LEU A 2 29.24 -15.69 -0.97
N ILE A 3 28.18 -14.87 -0.88
CA ILE A 3 27.59 -14.46 0.40
C ILE A 3 26.35 -15.32 0.63
N ALA A 4 26.25 -15.92 1.81
CA ALA A 4 25.10 -16.73 2.22
C ALA A 4 24.48 -16.15 3.49
N ILE A 5 23.14 -16.20 3.58
CA ILE A 5 22.37 -15.80 4.77
C ILE A 5 21.71 -17.04 5.36
N ASN A 6 22.04 -17.39 6.61
CA ASN A 6 21.45 -18.53 7.31
C ASN A 6 20.15 -18.11 8.02
N VAL A 7 19.01 -18.56 7.52
CA VAL A 7 17.67 -18.30 8.10
C VAL A 7 17.29 -19.25 9.24
N LYS A 8 18.23 -20.07 9.72
CA LYS A 8 18.07 -21.07 10.78
C LYS A 8 16.96 -22.06 10.43
N ARG A 9 15.92 -22.17 11.27
CA ARG A 9 14.74 -23.03 11.06
C ARG A 9 13.50 -22.21 10.71
N LEU A 10 13.68 -20.97 10.24
CA LEU A 10 12.58 -20.12 9.79
C LEU A 10 12.14 -20.50 8.37
N ILE A 11 10.93 -20.06 8.02
CA ILE A 11 10.35 -20.25 6.69
C ILE A 11 10.73 -19.05 5.83
N ILE A 12 11.19 -19.31 4.61
CA ILE A 12 11.26 -18.31 3.54
C ILE A 12 10.01 -18.50 2.69
N ALA A 13 9.26 -17.41 2.50
CA ALA A 13 8.13 -17.35 1.60
C ALA A 13 8.23 -16.07 0.76
N SER A 14 7.47 -16.02 -0.33
CA SER A 14 7.20 -14.76 -1.01
C SER A 14 6.53 -13.78 -0.04
N GLY A 15 6.84 -12.49 -0.19
CA GLY A 15 6.16 -11.46 0.60
C GLY A 15 4.67 -11.40 0.28
N TYR A 16 3.87 -11.04 1.28
CA TYR A 16 2.43 -10.92 1.14
C TYR A 16 2.05 -9.72 0.26
N ILE A 17 0.92 -9.88 -0.43
CA ILE A 17 0.29 -8.82 -1.22
C ILE A 17 -1.05 -8.50 -0.56
N ASP A 18 -1.16 -7.30 -0.01
CA ASP A 18 -2.39 -6.85 0.65
C ASP A 18 -3.28 -6.09 -0.34
N LEU A 19 -4.37 -6.74 -0.76
CA LEU A 19 -5.27 -6.19 -1.77
C LEU A 19 -6.27 -5.19 -1.18
N GLN A 20 -6.42 -5.13 0.14
CA GLN A 20 -7.42 -4.28 0.78
C GLN A 20 -6.97 -3.82 2.17
N ILE A 21 -6.41 -2.62 2.19
CA ILE A 21 -6.08 -1.89 3.41
C ILE A 21 -6.62 -0.46 3.30
N ASN A 22 -7.45 -0.04 4.26
CA ASN A 22 -8.15 1.25 4.23
C ASN A 22 -7.31 2.34 4.90
N GLU A 23 -6.50 1.96 5.88
CA GLU A 23 -5.68 2.83 6.71
C GLU A 23 -4.50 2.06 7.31
N GLY A 24 -3.45 2.77 7.75
CA GLY A 24 -2.33 2.14 8.44
C GLY A 24 -1.50 3.15 9.20
N PHE A 25 -1.03 2.78 10.40
CA PHE A 25 -0.12 3.61 11.21
C PHE A 25 -0.68 5.03 11.48
N GLY A 26 -2.00 5.15 11.64
CA GLY A 26 -2.70 6.43 11.86
C GLY A 26 -2.91 7.28 10.60
N ILE A 27 -2.71 6.72 9.41
CA ILE A 27 -2.94 7.37 8.11
C ILE A 27 -4.17 6.76 7.44
N ASP A 28 -5.21 7.56 7.24
CA ASP A 28 -6.39 7.21 6.44
C ASP A 28 -6.17 7.63 4.97
N PHE A 29 -6.30 6.70 4.03
CA PHE A 29 -6.05 6.94 2.61
C PHE A 29 -7.08 7.85 1.92
N SER A 30 -8.26 8.00 2.52
CA SER A 30 -9.34 8.89 2.06
C SER A 30 -9.15 10.34 2.51
N VAL A 31 -8.27 10.59 3.47
CA VAL A 31 -8.01 11.92 4.04
C VAL A 31 -6.56 12.37 3.81
N GLN A 32 -5.60 11.44 3.91
CA GLN A 32 -4.16 11.70 3.98
C GLN A 32 -3.41 10.94 2.87
N ALA A 33 -3.92 11.00 1.65
CA ALA A 33 -3.37 10.29 0.49
C ALA A 33 -1.89 10.61 0.19
N ASP A 34 -1.44 11.82 0.54
CA ASP A 34 -0.04 12.24 0.41
C ASP A 34 0.92 11.49 1.36
N GLN A 35 0.40 10.90 2.43
CA GLN A 35 1.16 10.17 3.45
C GLN A 35 1.19 8.65 3.24
N VAL A 36 0.60 8.13 2.16
CA VAL A 36 0.56 6.67 1.87
C VAL A 36 1.96 6.02 1.83
N LYS A 37 3.00 6.80 1.49
CA LYS A 37 4.39 6.34 1.52
C LYS A 37 4.89 5.97 2.92
N HIS A 38 4.35 6.62 3.96
CA HIS A 38 4.66 6.25 5.34
C HIS A 38 4.17 4.84 5.62
N VAL A 39 2.93 4.50 5.23
CA VAL A 39 2.37 3.16 5.38
C VAL A 39 3.20 2.13 4.63
N ALA A 40 3.56 2.42 3.37
CA ALA A 40 4.43 1.57 2.56
C ALA A 40 5.77 1.24 3.24
N SER A 41 6.37 2.20 3.97
CA SER A 41 7.65 1.98 4.68
C SER A 41 7.55 1.03 5.89
N GLN A 42 6.35 0.87 6.45
CA GLN A 42 6.15 0.11 7.69
C GLN A 42 5.67 -1.32 7.44
N LEU A 43 4.90 -1.53 6.38
CA LEU A 43 4.32 -2.82 5.98
C LEU A 43 5.33 -3.99 5.85
N PRO A 44 6.59 -3.82 5.43
CA PRO A 44 7.55 -4.92 5.36
C PRO A 44 7.83 -5.60 6.70
N LYS A 45 7.63 -4.90 7.84
CA LYS A 45 7.75 -5.47 9.19
C LYS A 45 6.73 -6.58 9.46
N TYR A 46 5.66 -6.62 8.66
CA TYR A 46 4.58 -7.60 8.72
C TYR A 46 4.63 -8.59 7.55
N GLY A 47 5.71 -8.58 6.77
CA GLY A 47 5.88 -9.46 5.61
C GLY A 47 5.13 -9.00 4.36
N VAL A 48 4.43 -7.85 4.37
CA VAL A 48 3.75 -7.31 3.21
C VAL A 48 4.76 -6.60 2.31
N THR A 49 4.92 -7.06 1.07
CA THR A 49 5.86 -6.49 0.10
C THR A 49 5.16 -5.70 -0.99
N ALA A 50 3.85 -5.84 -1.16
CA ALA A 50 3.07 -5.00 -2.05
C ALA A 50 1.64 -4.83 -1.54
N PHE A 51 0.97 -3.74 -1.90
CA PHE A 51 -0.40 -3.50 -1.45
C PHE A 51 -1.18 -2.53 -2.36
N LEU A 52 -2.49 -2.47 -2.10
CA LEU A 52 -3.43 -1.50 -2.67
C LEU A 52 -4.05 -0.65 -1.55
N PRO A 53 -3.70 0.65 -1.45
CA PRO A 53 -4.48 1.60 -0.67
C PRO A 53 -5.93 1.55 -1.13
N THR A 54 -6.83 1.37 -0.18
CA THR A 54 -8.26 1.25 -0.45
C THR A 54 -8.95 2.56 -0.14
N LEU A 55 -9.63 3.11 -1.15
CA LEU A 55 -10.52 4.24 -0.99
C LEU A 55 -11.94 3.69 -0.91
N VAL A 56 -12.56 3.80 0.26
CA VAL A 56 -13.96 3.42 0.48
C VAL A 56 -14.91 4.41 -0.23
N SER A 57 -16.23 4.19 -0.15
CA SER A 57 -17.22 5.02 -0.84
C SER A 57 -17.10 6.51 -0.49
N LEU A 58 -16.60 7.30 -1.45
CA LEU A 58 -16.51 8.76 -1.41
C LEU A 58 -17.43 9.39 -2.45
N ASN A 59 -17.74 10.67 -2.30
CA ASN A 59 -18.41 11.41 -3.38
C ASN A 59 -17.47 11.56 -4.60
N LYS A 60 -18.04 11.77 -5.79
CA LYS A 60 -17.29 11.83 -7.05
C LYS A 60 -16.19 12.90 -7.07
N GLU A 61 -16.41 14.04 -6.41
CA GLU A 61 -15.43 15.14 -6.37
C GLU A 61 -14.21 14.76 -5.53
N LEU A 62 -14.40 14.06 -4.42
CA LEU A 62 -13.30 13.53 -3.59
C LEU A 62 -12.39 12.59 -4.38
N TYR A 63 -12.94 11.70 -5.21
CA TYR A 63 -12.09 10.87 -6.07
C TYR A 63 -11.25 11.69 -7.05
N LYS A 64 -11.81 12.74 -7.67
CA LYS A 64 -11.03 13.62 -8.57
C LYS A 64 -9.88 14.31 -7.85
N HIS A 65 -10.05 14.62 -6.57
CA HIS A 65 -8.99 15.21 -5.75
C HIS A 65 -7.94 14.19 -5.32
N LEU A 66 -8.35 12.96 -4.94
CA LEU A 66 -7.46 11.94 -4.38
C LEU A 66 -6.67 11.16 -5.43
N LEU A 67 -7.31 10.72 -6.52
CA LEU A 67 -6.68 9.88 -7.54
C LEU A 67 -5.36 10.45 -8.12
N PRO A 68 -5.22 11.78 -8.34
CA PRO A 68 -3.94 12.36 -8.76
C PRO A 68 -2.78 12.09 -7.80
N HIS A 69 -3.01 11.99 -6.50
CA HIS A 69 -1.97 11.66 -5.51
C HIS A 69 -1.41 10.25 -5.71
N TYR A 70 -2.23 9.34 -6.23
CA TYR A 70 -1.89 7.95 -6.50
C TYR A 70 -1.37 7.70 -7.92
N SER A 71 -1.65 8.60 -8.87
CA SER A 71 -1.26 8.47 -10.29
C SER A 71 0.26 8.47 -10.55
N ARG A 72 1.07 8.86 -9.56
CA ARG A 72 2.54 8.94 -9.64
C ARG A 72 3.26 7.96 -8.72
N ILE A 73 2.53 7.05 -8.08
CA ILE A 73 3.11 6.20 -7.05
C ILE A 73 3.68 4.94 -7.70
N LEU A 74 4.99 4.97 -7.90
CA LEU A 74 5.84 3.80 -8.05
C LEU A 74 6.87 3.87 -6.92
N VAL A 75 6.66 3.14 -5.83
CA VAL A 75 7.64 3.15 -4.72
C VAL A 75 8.44 1.85 -4.72
N GLY A 76 9.70 1.96 -5.13
CA GLY A 76 10.83 1.19 -4.60
C GLY A 76 11.66 2.08 -3.64
N PRO A 77 12.93 1.79 -3.33
CA PRO A 77 13.53 0.54 -2.85
C PRO A 77 13.42 0.34 -1.31
N HIS A 78 12.64 1.15 -0.58
CA HIS A 78 12.65 1.20 0.90
C HIS A 78 11.31 0.81 1.60
N GLY A 79 10.37 0.19 0.89
CA GLY A 79 9.07 -0.19 1.46
C GLY A 79 8.28 -1.11 0.53
N SER A 80 7.05 -1.43 0.92
CA SER A 80 6.11 -2.20 0.11
C SER A 80 5.73 -1.44 -1.16
N THR A 81 5.64 -2.14 -2.28
CA THR A 81 5.24 -1.57 -3.56
C THR A 81 3.74 -1.27 -3.56
N ILE A 82 3.37 -0.03 -3.87
CA ILE A 82 1.97 0.34 -4.11
C ILE A 82 1.64 -0.04 -5.56
N LEU A 83 0.75 -1.02 -5.75
CA LEU A 83 0.46 -1.62 -7.06
C LEU A 83 -0.59 -0.83 -7.87
N GLY A 84 -1.27 0.11 -7.23
CA GLY A 84 -2.45 0.79 -7.75
C GLY A 84 -3.32 1.25 -6.59
N ILE A 85 -4.61 1.41 -6.84
CA ILE A 85 -5.62 1.77 -5.82
C ILE A 85 -6.75 0.75 -5.91
N HIS A 86 -7.28 0.35 -4.77
CA HIS A 86 -8.53 -0.40 -4.70
C HIS A 86 -9.67 0.59 -4.40
N LEU A 87 -10.65 0.68 -5.30
CA LEU A 87 -11.84 1.49 -5.08
C LEU A 87 -12.92 0.58 -4.48
N GLU A 88 -13.16 0.71 -3.17
CA GLU A 88 -14.13 -0.08 -2.43
C GLU A 88 -15.47 0.67 -2.35
N GLY A 89 -16.33 0.40 -3.32
CA GLY A 89 -17.71 0.87 -3.32
C GLY A 89 -18.10 1.56 -4.62
N LEU A 90 -19.29 2.13 -4.62
CA LEU A 90 -19.98 2.52 -5.84
C LEU A 90 -19.48 3.88 -6.35
N LEU A 91 -19.09 3.91 -7.63
CA LEU A 91 -19.14 5.13 -8.46
C LEU A 91 -20.61 5.42 -8.84
N CYS A 92 -21.53 5.44 -7.87
CA CYS A 92 -22.90 5.79 -8.14
C CYS A 92 -23.00 7.30 -8.30
N THR A 93 -23.20 7.71 -9.54
CA THR A 93 -23.85 8.98 -9.90
C THR A 93 -25.30 9.00 -9.46
#